data_AF-A0ABD6VIY9-F1
#
_entry.id   AF-A0ABD6VIY9-F1
#
_cell.length_a   1.000
_cell.length_b   1.000
_cell.length_c   1.000
_cell.angle_alpha   90.00
_cell.angle_beta   90.00
_cell.angle_gamma   90.00
#
_symmetry.space_group_name_H-M   'P 1'
#
loop_
_entity.id
_entity.type
_entity.pdbx_description
1 polymer ?
#
loop_
_entity_poly.entity_id
_entity_poly.type
_entity_poly.pdbx_seq_one_letter_code
_entity_poly.pdbx_strand_id
1 'polypeptide(L)'
;MDNTTIWLDKIQEICQHISQGNIDIIIDQCGINVSVIPALSGFSPAIKWQSLYQGLPENIYPEDAPLLVRIELSDIQQVQWLYALAHEAAVTAPLLVLSSSWPFEALAGWLTRCVDARHEGRPGIFRFWDTRLFSFLFTHVLDSEQTNQLHRPVLFWSWQDRDGKPALLEGNGAGLDEDEACEPTMFTDSQFESLMCLCDAKQFLGYQPLPQGLFNSEEIAFTACFEAMLSATHEKILFDDKRDKWVINYLAEQRKPTI
;
A
#
# COMPACT_ATOMS: atom_id res chain seq x y z
N MET A 1 1.29 -14.90 20.38
CA MET A 1 0.65 -14.73 19.06
C MET A 1 1.62 -13.93 18.23
N ASP A 2 1.93 -14.39 17.03
CA ASP A 2 2.70 -13.59 16.08
C ASP A 2 1.89 -12.36 15.63
N ASN A 3 2.58 -11.33 15.13
CA ASN A 3 1.96 -10.06 14.78
C ASN A 3 0.99 -10.16 13.59
N THR A 4 1.22 -11.11 12.68
CA THR A 4 0.38 -11.35 11.49
C THR A 4 -0.98 -11.91 11.88
N THR A 5 -1.03 -12.88 12.79
CA THR A 5 -2.26 -13.40 13.39
C THR A 5 -3.02 -12.30 14.10
N ILE A 6 -2.35 -11.49 14.92
CA ILE A 6 -2.98 -10.35 15.61
C ILE A 6 -3.61 -9.37 14.62
N TRP A 7 -2.94 -9.09 13.50
CA TRP A 7 -3.43 -8.21 12.45
C TRP A 7 -4.68 -8.76 11.77
N LEU A 8 -4.63 -10.01 11.30
CA LEU A 8 -5.75 -10.62 10.59
C LEU A 8 -6.94 -10.92 11.51
N ASP A 9 -6.70 -11.31 12.77
CA ASP A 9 -7.76 -11.50 13.77
C ASP A 9 -8.53 -10.19 14.00
N LYS A 10 -7.82 -9.07 14.14
CA LYS A 10 -8.45 -7.74 14.26
C LYS A 10 -9.27 -7.36 13.04
N ILE A 11 -8.78 -7.65 11.83
CA ILE A 11 -9.56 -7.39 10.60
C ILE A 11 -10.85 -8.19 10.59
N GLN A 12 -10.79 -9.47 10.98
CA GLN A 12 -11.97 -10.32 11.07
C GLN A 12 -12.97 -9.81 12.12
N GLU A 13 -12.50 -9.41 13.30
CA GLU A 13 -13.33 -8.78 14.33
C GLU A 13 -14.03 -7.52 13.80
N ILE A 14 -13.29 -6.63 13.13
CA ILE A 14 -13.87 -5.42 12.51
C ILE A 14 -14.94 -5.79 11.49
N CYS A 15 -14.67 -6.76 10.60
CA CYS A 15 -15.63 -7.20 9.59
C CYS A 15 -16.90 -7.79 10.22
N GLN A 16 -16.77 -8.57 11.29
CA GLN A 16 -17.90 -9.08 12.05
C GLN A 16 -18.74 -7.94 12.65
N HIS A 17 -18.11 -6.92 13.21
CA HIS A 17 -18.80 -5.76 13.78
C HIS A 17 -19.60 -4.96 12.74
N ILE A 18 -19.09 -4.84 11.51
CA ILE A 18 -19.78 -4.14 10.41
C ILE A 18 -20.64 -5.07 9.55
N SER A 19 -20.82 -6.33 9.97
CA SER A 19 -21.60 -7.35 9.25
C SER A 19 -21.12 -7.63 7.82
N GLN A 20 -19.82 -7.45 7.56
CA GLN A 20 -19.20 -7.78 6.28
C GLN A 20 -18.79 -9.25 6.26
N GLY A 21 -19.29 -10.00 5.26
CA GLY A 21 -19.01 -11.43 5.11
C GLY A 21 -17.72 -11.78 4.37
N ASN A 22 -17.04 -10.79 3.80
CA ASN A 22 -15.83 -10.96 2.98
C ASN A 22 -14.81 -9.84 3.26
N ILE A 23 -13.57 -10.08 2.84
CA ILE A 23 -12.53 -9.06 2.74
C ILE A 23 -11.90 -9.14 1.36
N ASP A 24 -11.42 -8.00 0.88
CA ASP A 24 -10.70 -7.89 -0.37
C ASP A 24 -9.22 -7.62 -0.09
N ILE A 25 -8.34 -8.11 -0.95
CA ILE A 25 -6.90 -8.03 -0.76
C ILE A 25 -6.26 -7.69 -2.09
N ILE A 26 -5.46 -6.63 -2.09
CA ILE A 26 -4.52 -6.38 -3.17
C ILE A 26 -3.23 -7.12 -2.85
N ILE A 27 -2.81 -7.97 -3.78
CA ILE A 27 -1.61 -8.80 -3.69
C ILE A 27 -0.65 -8.33 -4.78
N ASP A 28 0.42 -7.64 -4.40
CA ASP A 28 1.51 -7.38 -5.34
C ASP A 28 2.35 -8.66 -5.53
N GLN A 29 2.16 -9.34 -6.65
CA GLN A 29 2.79 -10.64 -6.90
C GLN A 29 4.31 -10.58 -7.03
N CYS A 30 4.91 -9.43 -7.38
CA CYS A 30 6.38 -9.33 -7.44
C CYS A 30 7.03 -9.35 -6.05
N GLY A 31 6.25 -9.13 -4.98
CA GLY A 31 6.71 -9.30 -3.61
C GLY A 31 6.59 -10.74 -3.07
N ILE A 32 6.16 -11.69 -3.91
CA ILE A 32 5.93 -13.09 -3.55
C ILE A 32 6.79 -13.99 -4.45
N ASN A 33 7.24 -15.13 -3.91
CA ASN A 33 8.17 -16.01 -4.64
C ASN A 33 7.52 -16.73 -5.84
N VAL A 34 6.22 -17.00 -5.75
CA VAL A 34 5.44 -17.74 -6.75
C VAL A 34 4.09 -17.05 -6.91
N SER A 35 3.60 -16.97 -8.15
CA SER A 35 2.25 -16.49 -8.42
C SER A 35 1.19 -17.24 -7.62
N VAL A 36 0.21 -16.49 -7.15
CA VAL A 36 -0.94 -17.04 -6.42
C VAL A 36 -2.05 -17.54 -7.33
N ILE A 37 -2.04 -17.18 -8.63
CA ILE A 37 -3.12 -17.50 -9.59
C ILE A 37 -3.48 -19.00 -9.63
N PRO A 38 -2.51 -19.95 -9.67
CA PRO A 38 -2.84 -21.37 -9.66
C PRO A 38 -3.55 -21.80 -8.37
N ALA A 39 -3.17 -21.22 -7.22
CA ALA A 39 -3.79 -21.51 -5.94
C ALA A 39 -5.25 -21.00 -5.89
N LEU A 40 -5.50 -19.78 -6.38
CA LEU A 40 -6.85 -19.18 -6.40
C LEU A 40 -7.87 -20.03 -7.18
N SER A 41 -7.40 -20.69 -8.25
CA SER A 41 -8.22 -21.59 -9.08
C SER A 41 -8.45 -22.97 -8.46
N GLY A 42 -7.65 -23.35 -7.46
CA GLY A 42 -7.69 -24.67 -6.81
C GLY A 42 -8.75 -24.82 -5.71
N PHE A 43 -9.36 -23.72 -5.27
CA PHE A 43 -10.45 -23.74 -4.28
C PHE A 43 -11.79 -24.18 -4.92
N SER A 44 -12.71 -24.66 -4.08
CA SER A 44 -14.07 -25.03 -4.50
C SER A 44 -15.10 -24.42 -3.54
N PRO A 45 -15.76 -23.30 -3.91
CA PRO A 45 -15.65 -22.60 -5.19
C PRO A 45 -14.29 -21.89 -5.37
N ALA A 46 -13.92 -21.61 -6.61
CA ALA A 46 -12.72 -20.84 -6.91
C ALA A 46 -12.81 -19.44 -6.26
N ILE A 47 -11.70 -18.96 -5.72
CA ILE A 47 -11.63 -17.62 -5.13
C ILE A 47 -11.82 -16.59 -6.25
N LYS A 48 -12.64 -15.57 -6.01
CA LYS A 48 -12.82 -14.47 -6.97
C LYS A 48 -11.57 -13.60 -6.99
N TRP A 49 -11.06 -13.33 -8.17
CA TRP A 49 -9.92 -12.44 -8.35
C TRP A 49 -9.93 -11.74 -9.71
N GLN A 50 -9.20 -10.64 -9.81
CA GLN A 50 -8.97 -9.89 -11.03
C GLN A 50 -7.58 -9.24 -11.01
N SER A 51 -6.87 -9.25 -12.15
CA SER A 51 -5.67 -8.44 -12.34
C SER A 51 -6.04 -6.96 -12.37
N LEU A 52 -5.36 -6.13 -11.57
CA LEU A 52 -5.52 -4.68 -11.62
C LEU A 52 -4.90 -4.04 -12.86
N TYR A 53 -4.22 -4.83 -13.71
CA TYR A 53 -3.81 -4.40 -15.05
C TYR A 53 -4.80 -4.80 -16.13
N GLN A 54 -5.95 -5.40 -15.80
CA GLN A 54 -6.91 -5.83 -16.82
C GLN A 54 -7.33 -4.67 -17.74
N GLY A 55 -7.06 -4.83 -19.04
CA GLY A 55 -7.34 -3.79 -20.05
C GLY A 55 -6.23 -2.76 -20.24
N LEU A 56 -5.16 -2.80 -19.44
CA LEU A 56 -3.97 -1.97 -19.59
C LEU A 56 -2.89 -2.67 -20.44
N PRO A 57 -1.98 -1.92 -21.10
CA PRO A 57 -0.86 -2.49 -21.85
C PRO A 57 0.02 -3.46 -21.03
N GLU A 58 0.15 -3.22 -19.73
CA GLU A 58 0.99 -3.98 -18.79
C GLU A 58 0.42 -5.37 -18.45
N ASN A 59 -0.82 -5.68 -18.88
CA ASN A 59 -1.46 -6.98 -18.63
C ASN A 59 -0.82 -8.16 -19.38
N ILE A 60 0.28 -7.95 -20.10
CA ILE A 60 1.05 -8.99 -20.79
C ILE A 60 1.75 -9.96 -19.82
N TYR A 61 1.92 -9.58 -18.55
CA TYR A 61 2.49 -10.40 -17.49
C TYR A 61 1.53 -10.53 -16.30
N PRO A 62 0.46 -11.36 -16.41
CA PRO A 62 -0.53 -11.49 -15.35
C PRO A 62 0.05 -12.06 -14.05
N GLU A 63 1.14 -12.83 -14.13
CA GLU A 63 1.85 -13.39 -12.98
C GLU A 63 2.64 -12.35 -12.18
N ASP A 64 2.94 -11.20 -12.79
CA ASP A 64 3.65 -10.08 -12.16
C ASP A 64 2.72 -8.91 -11.79
N ALA A 65 1.45 -8.99 -12.20
CA ALA A 65 0.46 -7.95 -11.98
C ALA A 65 -0.07 -7.98 -10.54
N PRO A 66 -0.36 -6.82 -9.93
CA PRO A 66 -1.13 -6.76 -8.70
C PRO A 66 -2.53 -7.35 -8.92
N LEU A 67 -2.96 -8.23 -8.01
CA LEU A 67 -4.26 -8.87 -8.08
C LEU A 67 -5.17 -8.34 -6.98
N LEU A 68 -6.43 -8.06 -7.30
CA LEU A 68 -7.50 -7.96 -6.31
C LEU A 68 -8.10 -9.35 -6.10
N VAL A 69 -8.18 -9.80 -4.84
CA VAL A 69 -8.67 -11.12 -4.44
C VAL A 69 -9.71 -10.96 -3.35
N ARG A 70 -10.87 -11.64 -3.47
CA ARG A 70 -11.94 -11.61 -2.45
C ARG A 70 -11.98 -12.90 -1.66
N ILE A 71 -11.82 -12.79 -0.35
CA ILE A 71 -11.85 -13.89 0.62
C ILE A 71 -13.20 -13.90 1.34
N GLU A 72 -13.91 -15.01 1.25
CA GLU A 72 -15.15 -15.23 2.00
C GLU A 72 -14.79 -15.65 3.44
N LEU A 73 -15.16 -14.84 4.43
CA LEU A 73 -14.78 -15.07 5.84
C LEU A 73 -15.47 -16.30 6.45
N SER A 74 -16.54 -16.77 5.84
CA SER A 74 -17.19 -18.03 6.23
C SER A 74 -16.45 -19.28 5.73
N ASP A 75 -15.53 -19.15 4.78
CA ASP A 75 -14.75 -20.26 4.23
C ASP A 75 -13.40 -20.40 4.95
N ILE A 76 -13.33 -21.39 5.84
CA ILE A 76 -12.15 -21.66 6.66
C ILE A 76 -10.91 -21.93 5.82
N GLN A 77 -11.04 -22.56 4.64
CA GLN A 77 -9.88 -22.87 3.80
C GLN A 77 -9.29 -21.60 3.18
N GLN A 78 -10.14 -20.68 2.73
CA GLN A 78 -9.69 -19.39 2.19
C GLN A 78 -9.06 -18.52 3.28
N VAL A 79 -9.65 -18.50 4.48
CA VAL A 79 -9.09 -17.78 5.63
C VAL A 79 -7.73 -18.37 6.03
N GLN A 80 -7.61 -19.69 6.14
CA GLN A 80 -6.32 -20.33 6.45
C GLN A 80 -5.24 -20.05 5.39
N TRP A 81 -5.64 -20.03 4.11
CA TRP A 81 -4.75 -19.67 3.02
C TRP A 81 -4.26 -18.22 3.12
N LEU A 82 -5.15 -17.28 3.46
CA LEU A 82 -4.76 -15.89 3.71
C LEU A 82 -3.71 -15.79 4.83
N TYR A 83 -3.92 -16.49 5.95
CA TYR A 83 -2.96 -16.46 7.06
C TYR A 83 -1.60 -17.00 6.60
N ALA A 84 -1.57 -18.12 5.88
CA ALA A 84 -0.33 -18.69 5.35
C ALA A 84 0.37 -17.71 4.39
N LEU A 85 -0.38 -17.09 3.49
CA LEU A 85 0.14 -16.09 2.55
C LEU A 85 0.74 -14.88 3.28
N ALA A 86 0.03 -14.33 4.27
CA ALA A 86 0.49 -13.19 5.04
C ALA A 86 1.75 -13.50 5.85
N HIS A 87 1.88 -14.73 6.35
CA HIS A 87 3.10 -15.19 7.00
C HIS A 87 4.30 -15.27 6.05
N GLU A 88 4.11 -15.83 4.85
CA GLU A 88 5.17 -15.88 3.84
C GLU A 88 5.60 -14.48 3.39
N ALA A 89 4.63 -13.58 3.27
CA ALA A 89 4.79 -12.24 2.70
C ALA A 89 5.17 -11.16 3.75
N ALA A 90 5.37 -11.53 5.02
CA ALA A 90 5.56 -10.57 6.11
C ALA A 90 6.78 -9.66 5.94
N VAL A 91 7.85 -10.15 5.30
CA VAL A 91 9.10 -9.40 5.10
C VAL A 91 9.00 -8.42 3.93
N THR A 92 8.38 -8.85 2.82
CA THR A 92 8.26 -8.07 1.59
C THR A 92 7.07 -7.09 1.64
N ALA A 93 6.09 -7.33 2.52
CA ALA A 93 4.88 -6.52 2.70
C ALA A 93 4.10 -6.19 1.40
N PRO A 94 3.76 -7.19 0.55
CA PRO A 94 3.02 -6.98 -0.69
C PRO A 94 1.49 -6.99 -0.51
N LEU A 95 0.99 -7.21 0.71
CA LEU A 95 -0.43 -7.40 0.98
C LEU A 95 -1.05 -6.12 1.53
N LEU A 96 -2.11 -5.65 0.86
CA LEU A 96 -2.95 -4.55 1.29
C LEU A 96 -4.38 -5.05 1.40
N VAL A 97 -4.89 -5.13 2.63
CA VAL A 97 -6.26 -5.57 2.89
C VAL A 97 -7.19 -4.38 2.82
N LEU A 98 -8.39 -4.61 2.29
CA LEU A 98 -9.47 -3.64 2.31
C LEU A 98 -10.82 -4.33 2.54
N SER A 99 -11.80 -3.55 2.98
CA SER A 99 -13.20 -3.97 3.03
C SER A 99 -14.05 -3.01 2.20
N SER A 100 -14.98 -3.54 1.42
CA SER A 100 -15.86 -2.75 0.57
C SER A 100 -17.26 -3.35 0.53
N SER A 101 -18.28 -2.50 0.52
CA SER A 101 -19.66 -2.90 0.28
C SER A 101 -19.97 -3.13 -1.21
N TRP A 102 -19.03 -2.78 -2.11
CA TRP A 102 -19.26 -2.84 -3.55
C TRP A 102 -19.24 -4.28 -4.07
N PRO A 103 -20.04 -4.58 -5.12
CA PRO A 103 -19.86 -5.79 -5.92
C PRO A 103 -18.41 -5.91 -6.40
N PHE A 104 -17.89 -7.14 -6.41
CA PHE A 104 -16.47 -7.41 -6.69
C PHE A 104 -16.02 -6.80 -8.02
N GLU A 105 -16.83 -6.95 -9.06
CA GLU A 105 -16.54 -6.52 -10.42
C GLU A 105 -16.50 -4.99 -10.52
N ALA A 106 -17.37 -4.29 -9.77
CA ALA A 106 -17.38 -2.82 -9.71
C ALA A 106 -16.14 -2.30 -8.96
N LEU A 107 -15.80 -2.91 -7.83
CA LEU A 107 -14.59 -2.59 -7.07
C LEU A 107 -13.32 -2.84 -7.89
N ALA A 108 -13.22 -4.00 -8.54
CA ALA A 108 -12.07 -4.37 -9.35
C ALA A 108 -11.89 -3.40 -10.53
N GLY A 109 -12.98 -3.06 -11.22
CA GLY A 109 -12.96 -2.07 -12.30
C GLY A 109 -12.57 -0.67 -11.81
N TRP A 110 -13.05 -0.24 -10.64
CA TRP A 110 -12.69 1.03 -10.04
C TRP A 110 -11.20 1.11 -9.71
N LEU A 111 -10.68 0.11 -8.98
CA LEU A 111 -9.26 0.07 -8.59
C LEU A 111 -8.33 -0.08 -9.79
N THR A 112 -8.75 -0.80 -10.85
CA THR A 112 -8.02 -0.87 -12.11
C THR A 112 -7.84 0.52 -12.75
N ARG A 113 -8.88 1.38 -12.69
CA ARG A 113 -8.78 2.77 -13.18
C ARG A 113 -7.90 3.64 -12.29
N CYS A 114 -7.88 3.45 -10.97
CA CYS A 114 -6.93 4.13 -10.09
C CYS A 114 -5.47 3.78 -10.43
N VAL A 115 -5.23 2.55 -10.87
CA VAL A 115 -3.90 2.04 -11.27
C VAL A 115 -3.45 2.59 -12.63
N ASP A 116 -4.37 2.91 -13.54
CA ASP A 116 -4.06 3.65 -14.77
C ASP A 116 -3.61 5.07 -14.41
N ALA A 117 -2.32 5.34 -14.59
CA ALA A 117 -1.70 6.56 -14.14
C ALA A 117 -0.91 7.25 -15.24
N ARG A 118 -0.71 8.55 -15.07
CA ARG A 118 0.06 9.37 -15.98
C ARG A 118 0.96 10.31 -15.20
N HIS A 119 2.14 10.58 -15.75
CA HIS A 119 3.04 11.62 -15.25
C HIS A 119 3.43 12.51 -16.42
N GLU A 120 3.11 13.81 -16.34
CA GLU A 120 3.37 14.78 -17.41
C GLU A 120 2.84 14.31 -18.79
N GLY A 121 1.64 13.71 -18.79
CA GLY A 121 0.98 13.17 -19.99
C GLY A 121 1.57 11.86 -20.53
N ARG A 122 2.61 11.30 -19.89
CA ARG A 122 3.17 9.99 -20.25
C ARG A 122 2.38 8.89 -19.53
N PRO A 123 1.93 7.85 -20.24
CA PRO A 123 1.24 6.73 -19.61
C PRO A 123 2.21 5.93 -18.72
N GLY A 124 1.67 5.38 -17.64
CA GLY A 124 2.35 4.49 -16.72
C GLY A 124 1.35 3.80 -15.80
N ILE A 125 1.87 3.13 -14.78
CA ILE A 125 1.07 2.38 -13.79
C ILE A 125 1.37 2.88 -12.39
N PHE A 126 0.32 3.06 -11.60
CA PHE A 126 0.45 3.32 -10.17
C PHE A 126 0.44 2.01 -9.40
N ARG A 127 1.61 1.64 -8.87
CA ARG A 127 1.83 0.34 -8.21
C ARG A 127 2.43 0.52 -6.82
N PHE A 128 1.91 -0.25 -5.86
CA PHE A 128 2.45 -0.33 -4.50
C PHE A 128 3.12 -1.67 -4.26
N TRP A 129 4.44 -1.69 -4.36
CA TRP A 129 5.25 -2.88 -4.13
C TRP A 129 5.60 -3.11 -2.65
N ASP A 130 5.38 -2.10 -1.80
CA ASP A 130 5.49 -2.16 -0.35
C ASP A 130 4.32 -1.42 0.26
N THR A 131 3.39 -2.15 0.87
CA THR A 131 2.11 -1.59 1.35
C THR A 131 2.30 -0.70 2.59
N ARG A 132 3.49 -0.73 3.21
CA ARG A 132 3.87 0.19 4.28
C ARG A 132 4.16 1.61 3.79
N LEU A 133 4.14 1.83 2.48
CA LEU A 133 4.19 3.15 1.86
C LEU A 133 2.79 3.76 1.68
N PHE A 134 1.73 2.97 1.87
CA PHE A 134 0.37 3.35 1.47
C PHE A 134 -0.15 4.59 2.21
N SER A 135 0.14 4.74 3.51
CA SER A 135 -0.24 5.93 4.29
C SER A 135 0.41 7.23 3.80
N PHE A 136 1.63 7.15 3.25
CA PHE A 136 2.37 8.32 2.75
C PHE A 136 1.70 8.93 1.52
N LEU A 137 0.95 8.11 0.77
CA LEU A 137 0.19 8.57 -0.38
C LEU A 137 -0.82 9.63 0.02
N PHE A 138 -1.64 9.33 1.03
CA PHE A 138 -2.72 10.20 1.48
C PHE A 138 -2.24 11.43 2.25
N THR A 139 -1.04 11.36 2.81
CA THR A 139 -0.50 12.42 3.67
C THR A 139 0.43 13.38 2.92
N HIS A 140 1.12 12.91 1.87
CA HIS A 140 2.20 13.69 1.23
C HIS A 140 2.23 13.65 -0.30
N VAL A 141 1.49 12.72 -0.94
CA VAL A 141 1.57 12.54 -2.40
C VAL A 141 0.29 12.98 -3.08
N LEU A 142 -0.84 12.37 -2.73
CA LEU A 142 -2.11 12.55 -3.41
C LEU A 142 -2.77 13.86 -2.99
N ASP A 143 -3.40 14.52 -3.95
CA ASP A 143 -4.29 15.63 -3.66
C ASP A 143 -5.63 15.11 -3.10
N SER A 144 -6.54 16.04 -2.78
CA SER A 144 -7.84 15.70 -2.20
C SER A 144 -8.74 14.92 -3.16
N GLU A 145 -8.66 15.16 -4.47
CA GLU A 145 -9.48 14.47 -5.47
C GLU A 145 -9.00 13.03 -5.64
N GLN A 146 -7.69 12.84 -5.82
CA GLN A 146 -7.05 11.53 -5.92
C GLN A 146 -7.23 10.70 -4.63
N THR A 147 -7.08 11.34 -3.47
CA THR A 147 -7.36 10.71 -2.17
C THR A 147 -8.79 10.21 -2.08
N ASN A 148 -9.75 11.05 -2.49
CA ASN A 148 -11.16 10.68 -2.49
C ASN A 148 -11.44 9.48 -3.39
N GLN A 149 -10.79 9.37 -4.56
CA GLN A 149 -10.99 8.24 -5.46
C GLN A 149 -10.59 6.89 -4.82
N LEU A 150 -9.49 6.85 -4.05
CA LEU A 150 -9.07 5.63 -3.34
C LEU A 150 -9.89 5.37 -2.08
N HIS A 151 -10.30 6.41 -1.34
CA HIS A 151 -11.14 6.24 -0.16
C HIS A 151 -12.58 5.87 -0.49
N ARG A 152 -13.07 6.25 -1.67
CA ARG A 152 -14.49 6.15 -2.02
C ARG A 152 -15.09 4.75 -1.86
N PRO A 153 -14.58 3.70 -2.53
CA PRO A 153 -15.24 2.39 -2.49
C PRO A 153 -14.92 1.60 -1.21
N VAL A 154 -14.02 2.10 -0.36
CA VAL A 154 -13.42 1.33 0.73
C VAL A 154 -13.95 1.80 2.08
N LEU A 155 -14.32 0.85 2.94
CA LEU A 155 -14.69 1.10 4.34
C LEU A 155 -13.43 1.32 5.19
N PHE A 156 -12.40 0.48 4.98
CA PHE A 156 -11.08 0.66 5.54
C PHE A 156 -10.02 -0.05 4.71
N TRP A 157 -8.80 0.47 4.78
CA TRP A 157 -7.56 -0.15 4.32
C TRP A 157 -6.76 -0.64 5.52
N SER A 158 -6.01 -1.72 5.37
CA SER A 158 -5.18 -2.27 6.44
C SER A 158 -3.95 -3.00 5.91
N TRP A 159 -2.84 -2.86 6.62
CA TRP A 159 -1.55 -3.51 6.35
C TRP A 159 -0.79 -3.72 7.67
N GLN A 160 0.34 -4.41 7.65
CA GLN A 160 1.29 -4.43 8.77
C GLN A 160 2.37 -3.37 8.55
N ASP A 161 2.63 -2.51 9.53
CA ASP A 161 3.70 -1.50 9.46
C ASP A 161 5.11 -2.13 9.51
N ARG A 162 6.17 -1.31 9.48
CA ARG A 162 7.56 -1.80 9.52
C ARG A 162 7.92 -2.49 10.84
N ASP A 163 7.21 -2.19 11.92
CA ASP A 163 7.33 -2.86 13.21
C ASP A 163 6.43 -4.11 13.32
N GLY A 164 5.75 -4.47 12.23
CA GLY A 164 4.81 -5.58 12.12
C GLY A 164 3.44 -5.32 12.75
N LYS A 165 3.17 -4.11 13.24
CA LYS A 165 1.92 -3.79 13.93
C LYS A 165 0.78 -3.59 12.94
N PRO A 166 -0.47 -3.91 13.33
CA PRO A 166 -1.65 -3.59 12.53
C PRO A 166 -1.79 -2.08 12.28
N ALA A 167 -1.82 -1.68 11.02
CA ALA A 167 -2.18 -0.34 10.58
C ALA A 167 -3.59 -0.36 9.96
N LEU A 168 -4.34 0.72 10.16
CA LEU A 168 -5.70 0.89 9.66
C LEU A 168 -5.86 2.33 9.16
N LEU A 169 -6.48 2.49 7.99
CA LEU A 169 -6.87 3.77 7.43
C LEU A 169 -8.34 3.69 7.03
N GLU A 170 -9.19 4.52 7.61
CA GLU A 170 -10.61 4.58 7.27
C GLU A 170 -10.79 5.13 5.85
N GLY A 171 -11.70 4.53 5.09
CA GLY A 171 -12.17 5.09 3.84
C GLY A 171 -13.55 5.72 4.00
N ASN A 172 -14.15 6.12 2.88
CA ASN A 172 -15.46 6.77 2.87
C ASN A 172 -16.61 5.76 2.83
N GLY A 173 -16.38 4.56 2.28
CA GLY A 173 -17.39 3.51 2.15
C GLY A 173 -18.66 3.95 1.42
N ALA A 174 -18.54 4.89 0.47
CA ALA A 174 -19.69 5.46 -0.22
C ALA A 174 -20.38 4.41 -1.08
N GLY A 175 -21.69 4.56 -1.29
CA GLY A 175 -22.43 3.72 -2.24
C GLY A 175 -21.94 3.92 -3.67
N LEU A 176 -22.15 2.93 -4.53
CA LEU A 176 -21.91 3.05 -5.96
C LEU A 176 -23.04 3.84 -6.61
N ASP A 177 -22.71 4.98 -7.22
CA ASP A 177 -23.65 5.78 -8.02
C ASP A 177 -23.60 5.33 -9.49
N GLU A 178 -24.74 5.33 -10.20
CA GLU A 178 -24.86 4.75 -11.55
C GLU A 178 -23.99 5.44 -12.63
N ASP A 179 -23.80 6.76 -12.51
CA ASP A 179 -23.08 7.58 -13.50
C ASP A 179 -21.62 7.86 -13.12
N GLU A 180 -21.15 7.29 -12.00
CA GLU A 180 -19.86 7.65 -11.47
C GLU A 180 -18.71 6.82 -12.08
N ALA A 181 -17.69 7.53 -12.56
CA ALA A 181 -16.46 6.96 -13.04
C ALA A 181 -15.27 7.39 -12.19
N CYS A 182 -14.30 6.49 -12.07
CA CYS A 182 -12.98 6.83 -11.57
C CYS A 182 -12.16 7.32 -12.75
N GLU A 183 -11.46 8.43 -12.55
CA GLU A 183 -10.60 9.03 -13.56
C GLU A 183 -9.16 8.50 -13.39
N PRO A 184 -8.40 8.30 -14.49
CA PRO A 184 -7.00 7.92 -14.40
C PRO A 184 -6.20 8.91 -13.54
N THR A 185 -5.28 8.40 -12.73
CA THR A 185 -4.51 9.23 -11.80
C THR A 185 -3.46 10.04 -12.57
N MET A 186 -3.57 11.37 -12.57
CA MET A 186 -2.55 12.26 -13.16
C MET A 186 -1.62 12.79 -12.07
N PHE A 187 -0.38 12.30 -12.03
CA PHE A 187 0.66 12.79 -11.13
C PHE A 187 1.34 14.04 -11.68
N THR A 188 1.49 15.05 -10.82
CA THR A 188 2.35 16.21 -11.09
C THR A 188 3.81 15.90 -10.77
N ASP A 189 4.73 16.74 -11.26
CA ASP A 189 6.15 16.65 -10.90
C ASP A 189 6.40 16.67 -9.39
N SER A 190 5.65 17.47 -8.62
CA SER A 190 5.82 17.52 -7.17
C SER A 190 5.38 16.23 -6.49
N GLN A 191 4.31 15.60 -6.98
CA GLN A 191 3.84 14.32 -6.44
C GLN A 191 4.81 13.19 -6.80
N PHE A 192 5.31 13.20 -8.03
CA PHE A 192 6.33 12.26 -8.48
C PHE A 192 7.62 12.39 -7.65
N GLU A 193 8.06 13.61 -7.36
CA GLU A 193 9.22 13.86 -6.51
C GLU A 193 9.00 13.38 -5.06
N SER A 194 7.79 13.53 -4.50
CA SER A 194 7.45 12.93 -3.20
C SER A 194 7.54 11.40 -3.23
N LEU A 195 7.09 10.75 -4.31
CA LEU A 195 7.25 9.31 -4.49
C LEU A 195 8.73 8.90 -4.58
N MET A 196 9.56 9.69 -5.28
CA MET A 196 11.01 9.47 -5.32
C MET A 196 11.65 9.59 -3.93
N CYS A 197 11.21 10.54 -3.10
CA CYS A 197 11.68 10.65 -1.72
C CYS A 197 11.36 9.42 -0.85
N LEU A 198 10.25 8.72 -1.11
CA LEU A 198 9.95 7.44 -0.44
C LEU A 198 10.95 6.35 -0.83
N CYS A 199 11.32 6.30 -2.11
CA CYS A 199 12.36 5.40 -2.62
C CYS A 199 13.72 5.73 -2.01
N ASP A 200 14.10 7.01 -1.99
CA ASP A 200 15.35 7.49 -1.39
C ASP A 200 15.43 7.10 0.09
N ALA A 201 14.37 7.35 0.87
CA ALA A 201 14.33 7.02 2.28
C ALA A 201 14.50 5.51 2.52
N LYS A 202 13.83 4.68 1.71
CA LYS A 202 13.98 3.22 1.78
C LYS A 202 15.40 2.78 1.44
N GLN A 203 15.99 3.34 0.39
CA GLN A 203 17.34 3.00 -0.03
C GLN A 203 18.35 3.44 1.03
N PHE A 204 18.24 4.67 1.53
CA PHE A 204 19.10 5.26 2.55
C PHE A 204 19.14 4.40 3.81
N LEU A 205 17.99 4.02 4.36
CA LEU A 205 17.94 3.15 5.55
C LEU A 205 18.51 1.76 5.29
N GLY A 206 18.53 1.30 4.03
CA GLY A 206 19.09 0.02 3.63
C GLY A 206 20.62 -0.04 3.63
N TYR A 207 21.32 1.06 3.33
CA TYR A 207 22.80 1.10 3.29
C TYR A 207 23.43 1.96 4.38
N GLN A 208 22.69 2.91 4.97
CA GLN A 208 23.20 3.84 5.96
C GLN A 208 22.60 3.52 7.34
N PRO A 209 23.36 2.88 8.25
CA PRO A 209 22.86 2.60 9.58
C PRO A 209 22.69 3.91 10.36
N LEU A 210 21.49 4.13 10.89
CA LEU A 210 21.22 5.24 11.78
C LEU A 210 21.89 5.01 13.15
N PRO A 211 22.30 6.08 13.86
CA PRO A 211 22.82 5.97 15.22
C PRO A 211 21.89 5.17 16.15
N GLN A 212 22.47 4.28 16.95
CA GLN A 212 21.69 3.43 17.85
C GLN A 212 20.86 4.26 18.83
N GLY A 213 19.59 3.90 19.00
CA GLY A 213 18.67 4.56 19.91
C GLY A 213 18.12 5.90 19.41
N LEU A 214 18.46 6.32 18.18
CA LEU A 214 17.90 7.53 17.55
C LEU A 214 16.38 7.41 17.35
N PHE A 215 15.90 6.21 17.04
CA PHE A 215 14.48 5.88 16.95
C PHE A 215 14.18 4.64 17.78
N ASN A 216 12.94 4.54 18.25
CA ASN A 216 12.42 3.42 19.04
C ASN A 216 11.56 2.44 18.21
N SER A 217 11.42 2.71 16.91
CA SER A 217 10.60 1.96 15.97
C SER A 217 11.12 2.18 14.55
N GLU A 218 11.03 1.16 13.70
CA GLU A 218 11.41 1.24 12.29
C GLU A 218 10.45 2.13 11.51
N GLU A 219 9.16 2.13 11.87
CA GLU A 219 8.16 2.99 11.24
C GLU A 219 8.45 4.48 11.49
N ILE A 220 8.79 4.85 12.73
CA ILE A 220 9.17 6.24 13.06
C ILE A 220 10.48 6.63 12.36
N ALA A 221 11.46 5.73 12.31
CA ALA A 221 12.71 5.99 11.61
C ALA A 221 12.48 6.24 10.11
N PHE A 222 11.60 5.46 9.48
CA PHE A 222 11.25 5.63 8.07
C PHE A 222 10.53 6.96 7.83
N THR A 223 9.52 7.30 8.63
CA THR A 223 8.79 8.58 8.52
C THR A 223 9.73 9.77 8.66
N ALA A 224 10.58 9.79 9.68
CA ALA A 224 11.53 10.89 9.88
C ALA A 224 12.54 10.99 8.72
N CYS A 225 13.03 9.86 8.21
CA CYS A 225 13.92 9.83 7.07
C CYS A 225 13.25 10.36 5.80
N PHE A 226 12.01 9.96 5.55
CA PHE A 226 11.22 10.47 4.44
C PHE A 226 10.99 11.99 4.53
N GLU A 227 10.60 12.52 5.70
CA GLU A 227 10.46 13.96 5.93
C GLU A 227 11.78 14.72 5.71
N ALA A 228 12.90 14.11 6.10
CA ALA A 228 14.22 14.65 5.83
C ALA A 228 14.52 14.67 4.32
N MET A 229 14.21 13.60 3.58
CA MET A 229 14.39 13.57 2.12
C MET A 229 13.55 14.65 1.42
N LEU A 230 12.28 14.80 1.81
CA LEU A 230 11.41 15.88 1.31
C LEU A 230 12.02 17.26 1.58
N SER A 231 12.50 17.48 2.81
CA SER A 231 13.11 18.74 3.20
C SER A 231 14.41 19.02 2.43
N ALA A 232 15.23 17.99 2.17
CA ALA A 232 16.43 18.12 1.34
C ALA A 232 16.08 18.50 -0.11
N THR A 233 14.99 17.95 -0.66
CA THR A 233 14.45 18.34 -1.98
C THR A 233 14.00 19.80 -1.97
N HIS A 234 13.30 20.27 -0.93
CA HIS A 234 12.92 21.68 -0.80
C HIS A 234 14.14 22.62 -0.73
N GLU A 235 15.21 22.20 -0.05
CA GLU A 235 16.50 22.89 0.00
C GLU A 235 17.35 22.72 -1.28
N LYS A 236 16.81 22.03 -2.31
CA LYS A 236 17.45 21.81 -3.61
C LYS A 236 18.81 21.12 -3.52
N ILE A 237 18.93 20.17 -2.59
CA ILE A 237 20.14 19.36 -2.43
C ILE A 237 20.07 18.18 -3.39
N LEU A 238 20.77 18.34 -4.52
CA LEU A 238 20.68 17.43 -5.67
C LEU A 238 21.71 16.29 -5.66
N PHE A 239 22.84 16.45 -4.97
CA PHE A 239 23.91 15.45 -4.99
C PHE A 239 23.77 14.48 -3.82
N ASP A 240 23.73 13.18 -4.10
CA ASP A 240 23.52 12.11 -3.13
C ASP A 240 24.43 12.24 -1.90
N ASP A 241 25.74 12.47 -2.10
CA ASP A 241 26.71 12.57 -1.01
C ASP A 241 26.45 13.76 -0.07
N LYS A 242 25.83 14.82 -0.58
CA LYS A 242 25.42 15.99 0.20
C LYS A 242 24.05 15.78 0.83
N ARG A 243 23.15 15.10 0.12
CA ARG A 243 21.80 14.77 0.56
C ARG A 243 21.86 13.84 1.78
N ASP A 244 22.66 12.79 1.74
CA ASP A 244 22.85 11.86 2.86
C ASP A 244 23.38 12.57 4.12
N LYS A 245 24.41 13.40 3.96
CA LYS A 245 24.97 14.18 5.07
C LYS A 245 23.93 15.14 5.65
N TRP A 246 23.16 15.78 4.79
CA TRP A 246 22.11 16.70 5.20
C TRP A 246 21.02 15.97 5.99
N VAL A 247 20.56 14.81 5.49
CA VAL A 247 19.55 13.96 6.14
C VAL A 247 20.04 13.52 7.52
N ILE A 248 21.27 13.03 7.65
CA ILE A 248 21.84 12.64 8.95
C ILE A 248 21.82 13.81 9.95
N ASN A 249 22.25 14.99 9.51
CA ASN A 249 22.26 16.18 10.36
C ASN A 249 20.84 16.60 10.76
N TYR A 250 19.91 16.58 9.81
CA TYR A 250 18.51 16.92 10.04
C TYR A 250 17.86 15.99 11.07
N LEU A 251 18.06 14.68 10.93
CA LEU A 251 17.55 13.68 11.89
C LEU A 251 18.16 13.85 13.29
N ALA A 252 19.42 14.26 13.38
CA ALA A 252 20.06 14.54 14.67
C ALA A 252 19.54 15.83 15.34
N GLU A 253 19.16 16.84 14.56
CA GLU A 253 18.66 18.13 15.06
C GLU A 253 17.22 18.06 15.57
N GLN A 254 16.34 17.29 14.91
CA GLN A 254 14.95 17.10 15.36
C GLN A 254 14.82 16.47 16.76
N ARG A 255 15.91 15.91 17.32
CA ARG A 255 15.93 15.31 18.66
C ARG A 255 16.56 16.17 19.75
N LYS A 256 17.07 17.38 19.46
CA LYS A 256 17.47 18.28 20.54
C LYS A 256 16.21 18.65 21.33
N PRO A 257 16.09 18.32 22.63
CA PRO A 257 15.01 18.87 23.42
C PRO A 257 15.12 20.39 23.32
N THR A 258 14.01 21.05 22.98
CA THR A 258 13.89 22.50 23.09
C THR A 258 14.32 22.87 24.50
N ILE A 259 15.47 23.53 24.63
CA ILE A 259 16.03 23.98 25.91
C ILE A 259 15.15 25.10 26.48
#